data_AF-A0A9P5KRM7-F1
#
_entry.id   AF-A0A9P5KRM7-F1
#
_cell.length_a   1.000
_cell.length_b   1.000
_cell.length_c   1.000
_cell.angle_alpha   90.00
_cell.angle_beta   90.00
_cell.angle_gamma   90.00
#
_symmetry.space_group_name_H-M   'P 1'
#
loop_
_entity.id
_entity.type
_entity.pdbx_description
1 polymer ?
#
loop_
_entity_poly.entity_id
_entity_poly.type
_entity_poly.pdbx_seq_one_letter_code
_entity_poly.pdbx_strand_id
1 'polypeptide(L)'
;MLGIRFDVSVAGQYSIPHYIIIRQKPAYKPAPGPPSKGGPITTNDNEIEIIEQHDLHELEIFQHTIPAFLPVADLARAHLNTDLRQFAARVRASLVAHALRRHIFAHQLVATGGSGAPAPLLGRRVAVVESNQEYTRVRLAVQPTPRRRRASGREDPETREVQLDCLDDRVIAAKFSDSANGGGRPLEARDLPLLEAFQGPVVDLPARLLAYYDLSTTFTQQH
;
A
#
# COMPACT_ATOMS: atom_id res chain seq x y z
N MET A 1 18.25 0.85 -24.87
CA MET A 1 17.73 0.71 -23.49
C MET A 1 17.05 2.02 -23.10
N LEU A 2 15.98 1.93 -22.32
CA LEU A 2 15.22 3.07 -21.80
C LEU A 2 15.14 2.96 -20.27
N GLY A 3 15.39 4.05 -19.56
CA GLY A 3 15.24 4.11 -18.11
C GLY A 3 14.09 5.04 -17.72
N ILE A 4 13.23 4.58 -16.81
CA ILE A 4 12.20 5.40 -16.17
C ILE A 4 12.60 5.62 -14.71
N ARG A 5 12.63 6.89 -14.29
CA ARG A 5 12.89 7.30 -12.91
C ARG A 5 11.60 7.79 -12.26
N PHE A 6 11.32 7.31 -11.05
CA PHE A 6 10.18 7.70 -10.24
C PHE A 6 10.66 8.43 -8.99
N ASP A 7 10.44 9.74 -8.96
CA ASP A 7 10.63 10.57 -7.76
C ASP A 7 9.27 10.81 -7.11
N VAL A 8 9.11 10.34 -5.87
CA VAL A 8 7.88 10.52 -5.07
C VAL A 8 8.17 11.47 -3.93
N SER A 9 7.34 12.49 -3.78
CA SER A 9 7.40 13.44 -2.67
C SER A 9 6.14 13.35 -1.84
N VAL A 10 6.30 13.24 -0.52
CA VAL A 10 5.21 13.30 0.47
C VAL A 10 5.60 14.30 1.54
N ALA A 11 4.68 15.21 1.88
CA ALA A 11 4.91 16.28 2.86
C ALA A 11 6.18 17.11 2.60
N GLY A 12 6.49 17.37 1.32
CA GLY A 12 7.65 18.17 0.90
C GLY A 12 8.99 17.44 0.94
N GLN A 13 9.02 16.14 1.26
CA GLN A 13 10.24 15.33 1.29
C GLN A 13 10.20 14.26 0.18
N TYR A 14 11.29 14.18 -0.58
CA TYR A 14 11.48 13.14 -1.60
C TYR A 14 11.93 11.83 -0.97
N SER A 15 11.31 10.72 -1.38
CA SER A 15 11.81 9.38 -1.08
C SER A 15 13.03 9.04 -1.93
N ILE A 16 13.67 7.91 -1.60
CA ILE A 16 14.68 7.31 -2.49
C ILE A 16 14.02 7.07 -3.86
N PRO A 17 14.64 7.50 -4.98
CA PRO A 17 14.06 7.31 -6.30
C PRO A 17 14.03 5.84 -6.70
N HIS A 18 12.97 5.45 -7.38
CA HIS A 18 12.87 4.12 -7.98
C HIS A 18 13.14 4.16 -9.48
N TYR A 19 13.71 3.08 -10.01
CA TYR A 19 14.10 2.95 -11.41
C TYR A 19 13.48 1.71 -12.02
N ILE A 20 13.09 1.81 -13.29
CA ILE A 20 12.77 0.67 -14.16
C ILE A 20 13.61 0.82 -15.43
N ILE A 21 14.41 -0.19 -15.74
CA ILE A 21 15.22 -0.29 -16.96
C ILE A 21 14.51 -1.22 -17.92
N ILE A 22 14.18 -0.71 -19.09
CA ILE A 22 13.47 -1.39 -20.17
C ILE A 22 14.44 -1.61 -21.31
N ARG A 23 14.38 -2.79 -21.93
CA ARG A 23 15.09 -3.09 -23.17
C ARG A 23 14.13 -3.70 -24.18
N GLN A 24 14.50 -3.62 -25.45
CA GLN A 24 13.84 -4.42 -26.48
C GLN A 24 14.24 -5.87 -26.29
N LYS A 25 13.28 -6.77 -26.38
CA LYS A 25 13.55 -8.20 -26.43
C LYS A 25 14.42 -8.47 -27.65
N PRO A 26 15.47 -9.30 -27.52
CA PRO A 26 16.23 -9.74 -28.67
C PRO A 26 15.29 -10.48 -29.62
N ALA A 27 15.35 -10.15 -30.91
CA ALA A 27 14.59 -10.86 -31.93
C ALA A 27 14.85 -12.36 -31.80
N TYR A 28 13.78 -13.15 -31.75
CA TYR A 28 13.90 -14.60 -31.72
C TYR A 28 14.61 -15.06 -33.00
N LYS A 29 15.82 -15.61 -32.86
CA LYS A 29 16.48 -16.33 -33.95
C LYS A 29 16.14 -17.80 -33.76
N PRO A 30 15.28 -18.41 -34.61
CA PRO A 30 15.10 -19.86 -34.57
C PRO A 30 16.46 -20.53 -34.73
N ALA A 31 16.69 -21.61 -33.98
CA ALA A 31 17.89 -22.42 -34.15
C ALA A 31 18.02 -22.82 -35.63
N PRO A 32 19.23 -22.85 -36.21
CA PRO A 32 19.40 -23.37 -37.55
C PRO A 32 18.81 -24.77 -37.59
N GLY A 33 17.79 -24.96 -38.44
CA GLY A 33 17.23 -26.28 -38.67
C GLY A 33 18.33 -27.25 -39.14
N PRO A 34 18.18 -28.56 -38.92
CA PRO A 34 19.10 -29.53 -39.50
C PRO A 34 19.19 -29.32 -41.01
N PRO A 35 20.37 -29.52 -41.64
CA PRO A 35 20.53 -29.34 -43.07
C PRO A 35 19.49 -30.19 -43.80
N SER A 36 18.59 -29.52 -44.53
CA SER A 36 17.55 -30.17 -45.32
C SER A 36 18.25 -31.04 -46.36
N LYS A 37 18.18 -32.36 -46.21
CA LYS A 37 18.68 -33.30 -47.22
C LYS A 37 17.79 -33.11 -48.45
N GLY A 38 18.36 -32.54 -49.50
CA GLY A 38 17.69 -32.35 -50.79
C GLY A 38 17.03 -33.65 -51.27
N GLY A 39 15.70 -33.68 -51.19
CA GLY A 39 14.84 -34.59 -51.93
C GLY A 39 13.98 -33.77 -52.90
N PRO A 40 13.56 -34.34 -54.03
CA PRO A 40 12.82 -33.60 -55.05
C PRO A 40 11.51 -33.05 -54.49
N ILE A 41 11.29 -31.75 -54.71
CA ILE A 41 10.09 -31.02 -54.32
C ILE A 41 8.94 -31.47 -55.22
N THR A 42 7.98 -32.21 -54.69
CA THR A 42 6.64 -32.29 -55.26
C THR A 42 5.81 -31.16 -54.67
N THR A 43 5.51 -30.16 -55.50
CA THR A 43 4.63 -29.03 -55.20
C THR A 43 3.20 -29.50 -55.01
N ASN A 44 2.70 -29.50 -53.77
CA ASN A 44 1.25 -29.47 -53.50
C ASN A 44 0.95 -28.32 -52.55
N ASP A 45 0.09 -27.42 -53.04
CA ASP A 45 -0.91 -26.65 -52.31
C ASP A 45 -0.46 -25.74 -51.16
N ASN A 46 -0.02 -24.54 -51.54
CA ASN A 46 -0.67 -23.26 -51.20
C ASN A 46 -1.22 -23.03 -49.78
N GLU A 47 -0.46 -23.33 -48.73
CA GLU A 47 -0.57 -22.61 -47.46
C GLU A 47 0.54 -21.55 -47.40
N ILE A 48 0.20 -20.33 -47.81
CA ILE A 48 0.95 -19.16 -47.37
C ILE A 48 0.65 -19.05 -45.89
N GLU A 49 1.50 -19.63 -45.04
CA GLU A 49 1.65 -19.13 -43.68
C GLU A 49 2.06 -17.67 -43.82
N ILE A 50 1.08 -16.78 -43.74
CA ILE A 50 1.32 -15.38 -43.44
C ILE A 50 1.86 -15.41 -42.01
N ILE A 51 3.16 -15.66 -41.88
CA ILE A 51 3.91 -15.24 -40.73
C ILE A 51 3.78 -13.72 -40.80
N GLU A 52 2.76 -13.17 -40.15
CA GLU A 52 2.74 -11.78 -39.77
C GLU A 52 3.99 -11.60 -38.90
N GLN A 53 5.13 -11.33 -39.55
CA GLN A 53 6.28 -10.70 -38.97
C GLN A 53 5.85 -9.29 -38.60
N HIS A 54 4.98 -9.20 -37.60
CA HIS A 54 4.91 -8.02 -36.80
C HIS A 54 6.23 -7.97 -36.05
N ASP A 55 7.18 -7.25 -36.65
CA ASP A 55 8.39 -6.68 -36.06
C ASP A 55 7.99 -5.69 -34.94
N LEU A 56 7.11 -6.11 -34.04
CA LEU A 56 6.82 -5.39 -32.82
C LEU A 56 8.04 -5.62 -31.94
N HIS A 57 8.89 -4.59 -31.86
CA HIS A 57 9.97 -4.50 -30.89
C HIS A 57 9.40 -4.58 -29.48
N GLU A 58 9.11 -5.80 -29.02
CA GLU A 58 8.51 -6.06 -27.73
C GLU A 58 9.48 -5.59 -26.65
N LEU A 59 9.00 -4.73 -25.78
CA LEU A 59 9.72 -4.22 -24.63
C LEU A 59 9.59 -5.22 -23.47
N GLU A 60 10.68 -5.38 -22.74
CA GLU A 60 10.71 -6.12 -21.48
C GLU A 60 11.41 -5.30 -20.39
N ILE A 61 11.02 -5.56 -19.14
CA ILE A 61 11.73 -5.02 -17.98
C ILE A 61 13.02 -5.83 -17.79
N PHE A 62 14.16 -5.17 -17.90
CA PHE A 62 15.47 -5.76 -17.64
C PHE A 62 15.80 -5.78 -16.15
N GLN A 63 15.56 -4.66 -15.46
CA GLN A 63 15.84 -4.51 -14.03
C GLN A 63 14.96 -3.42 -13.43
N HIS A 64 14.62 -3.51 -12.15
CA HIS A 64 13.98 -2.41 -11.42
C HIS A 64 14.33 -2.39 -9.94
N THR A 65 14.11 -1.24 -9.29
CA THR A 65 14.26 -1.06 -7.83
C THR A 65 12.91 -0.90 -7.12
N ILE A 66 11.80 -1.13 -7.82
CA ILE A 66 10.46 -1.10 -7.25
C ILE A 66 10.31 -2.22 -6.21
N PRO A 67 9.73 -1.96 -5.01
CA PRO A 67 9.49 -2.99 -4.01
C PRO A 67 8.65 -4.17 -4.55
N ALA A 68 9.02 -5.40 -4.13
CA ALA A 68 8.45 -6.63 -4.67
C ALA A 68 6.94 -6.79 -4.45
N PHE A 69 6.39 -6.15 -3.41
CA PHE A 69 4.97 -6.16 -3.11
C PHE A 69 4.13 -5.26 -4.05
N LEU A 70 4.75 -4.43 -4.88
CA LEU A 70 4.03 -3.63 -5.87
C LEU A 70 3.87 -4.42 -7.19
N PRO A 71 2.73 -4.32 -7.88
CA PRO A 71 2.36 -5.21 -8.98
C PRO A 71 3.01 -4.84 -10.32
N VAL A 72 4.33 -4.63 -10.35
CA VAL A 72 5.06 -4.18 -11.56
C VAL A 72 4.93 -5.17 -12.71
N ALA A 73 4.99 -6.47 -12.42
CA ALA A 73 4.88 -7.52 -13.43
C ALA A 73 3.49 -7.53 -14.11
N ASP A 74 2.42 -7.38 -13.32
CA ASP A 74 1.06 -7.35 -13.86
C ASP A 74 0.81 -6.05 -14.63
N LEU A 75 1.30 -4.92 -14.13
CA LEU A 75 1.25 -3.65 -14.84
C LEU A 75 2.02 -3.70 -16.16
N ALA A 76 3.18 -4.36 -16.20
CA ALA A 76 3.96 -4.52 -17.41
C ALA A 76 3.23 -5.38 -18.44
N ARG A 77 2.65 -6.51 -18.00
CA ARG A 77 1.83 -7.37 -18.87
C ARG A 77 0.66 -6.61 -19.48
N ALA A 78 0.00 -5.74 -18.72
CA ALA A 78 -1.16 -4.99 -19.18
C ALA A 78 -0.81 -3.79 -20.09
N HIS A 79 0.29 -3.08 -19.80
CA HIS A 79 0.49 -1.74 -20.35
C HIS A 79 1.85 -1.51 -21.03
N LEU A 80 2.89 -2.30 -20.75
CA LEU A 80 4.27 -1.97 -21.19
C LEU A 80 4.39 -1.86 -22.72
N ASN A 81 3.75 -2.78 -23.43
CA ASN A 81 3.81 -2.89 -24.90
C ASN A 81 2.62 -2.23 -25.60
N THR A 82 1.66 -1.69 -24.86
CA THR A 82 0.45 -1.04 -25.41
C THR A 82 0.50 0.47 -25.20
N ASP A 83 0.76 0.93 -23.97
CA ASP A 83 0.93 2.33 -23.62
C ASP A 83 1.94 2.49 -22.46
N LEU A 84 3.16 2.85 -22.83
CA LEU A 84 4.25 3.08 -21.90
C LEU A 84 3.96 4.21 -20.89
N ARG A 85 3.21 5.24 -21.30
CA ARG A 85 2.83 6.34 -20.40
C ARG A 85 1.83 5.84 -19.36
N GLN A 86 0.87 5.03 -19.77
CA GLN A 86 -0.09 4.42 -18.85
C GLN A 86 0.61 3.46 -17.88
N PHE A 87 1.55 2.63 -18.36
CA PHE A 87 2.39 1.80 -17.50
C PHE A 87 3.10 2.62 -16.43
N ALA A 88 3.83 3.68 -16.82
CA ALA A 88 4.54 4.55 -15.90
C ALA A 88 3.58 5.24 -14.91
N ALA A 89 2.43 5.74 -15.39
CA ALA A 89 1.44 6.41 -14.55
C ALA A 89 0.88 5.47 -13.46
N ARG A 90 0.60 4.20 -13.81
CA ARG A 90 0.10 3.20 -12.86
C ARG A 90 1.15 2.82 -11.82
N VAL A 91 2.39 2.58 -12.23
CA VAL A 91 3.51 2.32 -11.29
C VAL A 91 3.69 3.50 -10.34
N ARG A 92 3.69 4.72 -10.87
CA ARG A 92 3.77 5.94 -10.05
C ARG A 92 2.63 6.02 -9.04
N ALA A 93 1.40 5.75 -9.46
CA ALA A 93 0.25 5.77 -8.55
C ALA A 93 0.43 4.78 -7.39
N SER A 94 0.89 3.54 -7.66
CA SER A 94 1.17 2.55 -6.62
C SER A 94 2.28 2.97 -5.65
N LEU A 95 3.33 3.63 -6.14
CA LEU A 95 4.40 4.18 -5.30
C LEU A 95 3.92 5.33 -4.42
N VAL A 96 3.14 6.26 -4.97
CA VAL A 96 2.56 7.39 -4.23
C VAL A 96 1.64 6.88 -3.13
N ALA A 97 0.78 5.92 -3.44
CA ALA A 97 -0.13 5.28 -2.51
C ALA A 97 0.62 4.67 -1.31
N HIS A 98 1.66 3.88 -1.59
CA HIS A 98 2.52 3.32 -0.55
C HIS A 98 3.22 4.41 0.29
N ALA A 99 3.78 5.43 -0.34
CA ALA A 99 4.48 6.51 0.34
C ALA A 99 3.55 7.31 1.29
N LEU A 100 2.30 7.55 0.88
CA LEU A 100 1.29 8.19 1.70
C LEU A 100 0.96 7.35 2.93
N ARG A 101 0.66 6.05 2.76
CA ARG A 101 0.37 5.15 3.89
C ARG A 101 1.55 5.08 4.85
N ARG A 102 2.78 4.94 4.33
CA ARG A 102 3.99 4.96 5.14
C ARG A 102 4.13 6.28 5.92
N HIS A 103 3.88 7.43 5.29
CA HIS A 103 3.95 8.72 5.98
C HIS A 103 2.98 8.79 7.16
N ILE A 104 1.72 8.40 6.95
CA ILE A 104 0.70 8.44 8.00
C ILE A 104 1.04 7.45 9.12
N PHE A 105 1.23 6.18 8.81
CA PHE A 105 1.40 5.15 9.84
C PHE A 105 2.79 5.20 10.50
N ALA A 106 3.86 5.39 9.72
CA ALA A 106 5.24 5.32 10.22
C ALA A 106 5.82 6.66 10.67
N HIS A 107 5.13 7.79 10.44
CA HIS A 107 5.61 9.10 10.91
C HIS A 107 4.57 9.88 11.72
N GLN A 108 3.29 9.87 11.35
CA GLN A 108 2.28 10.63 12.09
C GLN A 108 1.64 9.86 13.26
N LEU A 109 1.53 8.54 13.15
CA LEU A 109 0.86 7.67 14.14
C LEU A 109 1.85 6.80 14.96
N VAL A 110 3.11 7.23 15.07
CA VAL A 110 4.16 6.45 15.76
C VAL A 110 3.97 6.49 17.28
N ALA A 111 4.24 5.33 17.92
CA ALA A 111 4.31 5.21 19.37
C ALA A 111 5.45 6.07 19.96
N THR A 112 5.13 7.08 20.77
CA THR A 112 6.14 7.83 21.54
C THR A 112 6.47 7.11 22.85
N GLY A 113 7.35 6.11 22.75
CA GLY A 113 8.09 5.55 23.88
C GLY A 113 9.46 6.21 23.99
N GLY A 114 9.55 7.39 24.63
CA GLY A 114 10.84 8.00 24.95
C GLY A 114 10.83 9.53 24.92
N SER A 115 11.40 10.12 25.97
CA SER A 115 11.66 11.56 26.15
C SER A 115 12.35 12.18 24.93
N GLY A 116 11.69 13.11 24.23
CA GLY A 116 12.37 14.13 23.41
C GLY A 116 12.14 14.15 21.88
N ALA A 117 11.27 13.32 21.31
CA ALA A 117 10.95 13.33 19.87
C ALA A 117 9.54 13.92 19.60
N PRO A 118 9.29 14.51 18.41
CA PRO A 118 8.10 15.34 18.14
C PRO A 118 6.82 14.61 18.50
N ALA A 119 5.96 15.28 19.27
CA ALA A 119 4.72 14.71 19.74
C ALA A 119 3.84 14.32 18.55
N PRO A 120 3.38 13.06 18.43
CA PRO A 120 2.39 12.70 17.42
C PRO A 120 1.12 13.54 17.66
N LEU A 121 0.43 13.90 16.58
CA LEU A 121 -0.78 14.73 16.61
C LEU A 121 -1.85 14.20 17.59
N LEU A 122 -1.84 12.90 17.89
CA LEU A 122 -2.82 12.22 18.74
C LEU A 122 -2.33 11.93 20.17
N GLY A 123 -1.18 12.47 20.59
CA GLY A 123 -0.72 12.48 21.99
C GLY A 123 -0.89 11.15 22.73
N ARG A 124 -0.04 10.15 22.46
CA ARG A 124 -0.03 8.80 23.10
C ARG A 124 -1.34 7.98 23.02
N ARG A 125 -2.44 8.51 22.46
CA ARG A 125 -3.74 7.81 22.40
C ARG A 125 -3.83 6.80 21.27
N VAL A 126 -3.08 7.01 20.19
CA VAL A 126 -3.04 6.09 19.05
C VAL A 126 -1.58 5.87 18.66
N ALA A 127 -1.21 4.61 18.49
CA ALA A 127 0.15 4.20 18.18
C ALA A 127 0.14 2.96 17.29
N VAL A 128 0.95 2.95 16.22
CA VAL A 128 1.19 1.72 15.45
C VAL A 128 1.96 0.70 16.28
N VAL A 129 1.42 -0.51 16.37
CA VAL A 129 2.03 -1.69 17.02
C VAL A 129 2.72 -2.55 15.98
N GLU A 130 2.02 -2.82 14.87
CA GLU A 130 2.49 -3.73 13.83
C GLU A 130 1.94 -3.28 12.47
N SER A 131 2.71 -3.47 11.40
CA SER A 131 2.26 -3.24 10.03
C SER A 131 2.96 -4.20 9.07
N ASN A 132 2.27 -4.60 8.00
CA ASN A 132 2.96 -5.21 6.87
C ASN A 132 3.79 -4.18 6.10
N GLN A 133 4.67 -4.64 5.20
CA GLN A 133 5.58 -3.76 4.45
C GLN A 133 4.85 -2.75 3.55
N GLU A 134 3.65 -3.10 3.08
CA GLU A 134 2.81 -2.26 2.22
C GLU A 134 2.00 -1.19 2.97
N TYR A 135 1.90 -1.32 4.30
CA TYR A 135 0.97 -0.60 5.15
C TYR A 135 -0.50 -0.75 4.72
N THR A 136 -0.85 -1.88 4.10
CA THR A 136 -2.22 -2.25 3.75
C THR A 136 -2.94 -2.97 4.89
N ARG A 137 -2.18 -3.54 5.84
CA ARG A 137 -2.70 -4.06 7.10
C ARG A 137 -1.89 -3.50 8.25
N VAL A 138 -2.55 -2.79 9.16
CA VAL A 138 -1.89 -2.09 10.27
C VAL A 138 -2.65 -2.36 11.57
N ARG A 139 -1.93 -2.72 12.63
CA ARG A 139 -2.46 -2.83 13.99
C ARG A 139 -2.06 -1.61 14.81
N LEU A 140 -3.05 -1.01 15.44
CA LEU A 140 -2.91 0.19 16.26
C LEU A 140 -3.27 -0.15 17.70
N ALA A 141 -2.46 0.29 18.65
CA ALA A 141 -2.85 0.45 20.05
C ALA A 141 -3.61 1.77 20.17
N VAL A 142 -4.83 1.71 20.68
CA VAL A 142 -5.73 2.84 20.86
C VAL A 142 -6.16 2.92 22.32
N GLN A 143 -6.12 4.13 22.89
CA GLN A 143 -6.73 4.42 24.16
C GLN A 143 -8.13 5.00 23.88
N PRO A 144 -9.21 4.26 24.17
CA PRO A 144 -10.55 4.82 24.21
C PRO A 144 -10.59 5.95 25.24
N THR A 145 -11.51 6.89 25.08
CA THR A 145 -11.67 7.96 26.05
C THR A 145 -11.96 7.40 27.45
N PRO A 146 -11.36 8.00 28.50
CA PRO A 146 -11.45 7.45 29.85
C PRO A 146 -12.90 7.37 30.31
N ARG A 147 -13.22 6.31 31.06
CA ARG A 147 -14.49 6.19 31.78
C ARG A 147 -14.67 7.42 32.68
N ARG A 148 -15.92 7.88 32.85
CA ARG A 148 -16.28 8.82 33.92
C ARG A 148 -15.63 8.32 35.21
N ARG A 149 -14.78 9.15 35.83
CA ARG A 149 -14.15 8.86 37.12
C ARG A 149 -15.19 8.29 38.07
N ARG A 150 -15.11 6.99 38.39
CA ARG A 150 -15.72 6.50 39.62
C ARG A 150 -14.92 7.11 40.77
N ALA A 151 -15.60 7.45 41.87
CA ALA A 151 -15.02 8.13 43.03
C ALA A 151 -13.86 7.38 43.72
N SER A 152 -13.50 6.18 43.26
CA SER A 152 -12.48 5.31 43.82
C SER A 152 -11.36 5.03 42.81
N GLY A 153 -10.29 5.82 42.87
CA GLY A 153 -8.98 5.40 42.40
C GLY A 153 -8.73 5.44 40.87
N ARG A 154 -7.45 5.55 40.56
CA ARG A 154 -6.82 5.76 39.26
C ARG A 154 -7.12 4.56 38.32
N GLU A 155 -8.09 4.69 37.41
CA GLU A 155 -8.20 3.79 36.24
C GLU A 155 -7.15 4.23 35.21
N ASP A 156 -6.16 3.39 34.94
CA ASP A 156 -5.31 3.56 33.76
C ASP A 156 -6.16 3.38 32.50
N PRO A 157 -5.96 4.20 31.44
CA PRO A 157 -6.74 4.08 30.21
C PRO A 157 -6.52 2.69 29.57
N GLU A 158 -7.60 1.92 29.48
CA GLU A 158 -7.61 0.58 28.86
C GLU A 158 -7.12 0.70 27.42
N THR A 159 -5.90 0.21 27.13
CA THR A 159 -5.38 0.22 25.76
C THR A 159 -5.95 -0.98 25.01
N ARG A 160 -6.63 -0.72 23.89
CA ARG A 160 -7.18 -1.74 23.00
C ARG A 160 -6.39 -1.78 21.70
N GLU A 161 -6.42 -2.90 21.00
CA GLU A 161 -5.81 -3.00 19.68
C GLU A 161 -6.88 -2.99 18.58
N VAL A 162 -6.61 -2.25 17.50
CA VAL A 162 -7.47 -2.14 16.32
C VAL A 162 -6.66 -2.54 15.10
N GLN A 163 -7.16 -3.51 14.34
CA GLN A 163 -6.67 -3.84 13.00
C GLN A 163 -7.39 -2.98 11.97
N LEU A 164 -6.61 -2.33 11.11
CA LEU A 164 -7.05 -1.62 9.92
C LEU A 164 -6.65 -2.42 8.68
N ASP A 165 -7.60 -2.59 7.77
CA ASP A 165 -7.35 -3.09 6.42
C ASP A 165 -7.58 -1.93 5.43
N CYS A 166 -6.58 -1.67 4.59
CA CYS A 166 -6.54 -0.57 3.65
C CYS A 166 -6.51 -1.07 2.20
N LEU A 167 -7.27 -0.42 1.33
CA LEU A 167 -7.30 -0.62 -0.11
C LEU A 167 -7.35 0.75 -0.78
N ASP A 168 -6.56 0.95 -1.85
CA ASP A 168 -6.54 2.19 -2.64
C ASP A 168 -6.43 3.48 -1.79
N ASP A 169 -5.52 3.48 -0.81
CA ASP A 169 -5.30 4.60 0.13
C ASP A 169 -6.49 4.96 1.01
N ARG A 170 -7.40 4.01 1.21
CA ARG A 170 -8.55 4.14 2.11
C ARG A 170 -8.55 3.00 3.10
N VAL A 171 -8.89 3.29 4.35
CA VAL A 171 -9.26 2.29 5.35
C VAL A 171 -10.66 1.80 4.98
N ILE A 172 -10.76 0.54 4.58
CA ILE A 172 -12.03 -0.12 4.19
C ILE A 172 -12.64 -0.92 5.33
N ALA A 173 -11.82 -1.33 6.30
CA ALA A 173 -12.28 -2.03 7.48
C ALA A 173 -11.42 -1.65 8.69
N ALA A 174 -12.08 -1.48 9.83
CA ALA A 174 -11.47 -1.30 11.13
C ALA A 174 -12.18 -2.24 12.10
N LYS A 175 -11.42 -3.03 12.85
CA LYS A 175 -11.96 -3.95 13.85
C LYS A 175 -11.05 -4.02 15.06
N PHE A 176 -11.61 -4.19 16.26
CA PHE A 176 -10.78 -4.55 17.40
C PHE A 176 -10.14 -5.91 17.16
N SER A 177 -8.84 -6.01 17.40
CA SER A 177 -8.18 -7.31 17.44
C SER A 177 -8.34 -7.85 18.86
N ASP A 178 -9.12 -8.91 19.00
CA ASP A 178 -9.11 -9.70 20.23
C ASP A 178 -7.68 -10.22 20.41
N SER A 179 -7.03 -9.87 21.52
CA SER A 179 -5.74 -10.45 21.84
C SER A 179 -5.94 -11.97 21.94
N ALA A 180 -5.05 -12.74 21.32
CA ALA A 180 -5.17 -14.19 21.17
C ALA A 180 -5.23 -14.97 22.51
N ASN A 181 -5.15 -14.30 23.66
CA ASN A 181 -5.20 -14.87 25.00
C ASN A 181 -6.13 -14.05 25.90
N GLY A 182 -7.44 -14.35 25.85
CA GLY A 182 -8.39 -13.89 26.87
C GLY A 182 -9.63 -13.25 26.26
N GLY A 183 -10.76 -13.97 26.41
CA GLY A 183 -12.13 -13.56 26.07
C GLY A 183 -12.28 -12.12 25.57
N GLY A 184 -12.24 -11.96 24.24
CA GLY A 184 -12.49 -10.70 23.58
C GLY A 184 -13.78 -10.07 24.10
N ARG A 185 -13.68 -8.84 24.60
CA ARG A 185 -14.85 -8.13 25.10
C ARG A 185 -15.76 -7.84 23.89
N PRO A 186 -17.07 -8.15 23.97
CA PRO A 186 -17.97 -7.90 22.86
C PRO A 186 -17.94 -6.43 22.45
N LEU A 187 -18.09 -6.17 21.15
CA LEU A 187 -18.20 -4.82 20.61
C LEU A 187 -19.36 -4.09 21.31
N GLU A 188 -19.06 -2.97 21.95
CA GLU A 188 -20.08 -2.16 22.60
C GLU A 188 -20.48 -0.99 21.69
N ALA A 189 -21.72 -0.50 21.79
CA ALA A 189 -22.21 0.60 20.95
C ALA A 189 -21.34 1.88 21.05
N ARG A 190 -20.66 2.08 22.18
CA ARG A 190 -19.72 3.20 22.39
C ARG A 190 -18.44 3.11 21.57
N ASP A 191 -18.11 1.93 21.05
CA ASP A 191 -16.89 1.71 20.28
C ASP A 191 -17.09 2.02 18.79
N LEU A 192 -18.35 2.08 18.33
CA LEU A 192 -18.71 2.36 16.93
C LEU A 192 -18.18 3.71 16.43
N PRO A 193 -18.31 4.84 17.16
CA PRO A 193 -17.83 6.13 16.67
C PRO A 193 -16.30 6.17 16.47
N LEU A 194 -15.55 5.42 17.27
CA LEU A 194 -14.10 5.28 17.09
C LEU A 194 -13.78 4.46 15.83
N LEU A 195 -14.48 3.35 15.60
CA LEU A 195 -14.31 2.55 14.38
C LEU A 195 -14.69 3.32 13.12
N GLU A 196 -15.73 4.16 13.18
CA GLU A 196 -16.11 5.07 12.09
C GLU A 196 -15.03 6.11 11.81
N ALA A 197 -14.41 6.69 12.85
CA ALA A 197 -13.31 7.64 12.68
C ALA A 197 -12.10 7.05 11.94
N PHE A 198 -11.88 5.74 12.02
CA PHE A 198 -10.84 5.06 11.26
C PHE A 198 -11.15 4.95 9.76
N GLN A 199 -12.42 4.83 9.37
CA GLN A 199 -12.81 4.56 7.98
C GLN A 199 -12.58 5.76 7.06
N GLY A 200 -12.29 5.49 5.78
CA GLY A 200 -12.11 6.52 4.75
C GLY A 200 -10.65 6.76 4.34
N PRO A 201 -10.34 7.87 3.65
CA PRO A 201 -8.99 8.14 3.14
C PRO A 201 -7.93 8.11 4.25
N VAL A 202 -6.79 7.48 3.99
CA VAL A 202 -5.68 7.35 4.95
C VAL A 202 -5.06 8.72 5.23
N VAL A 203 -5.02 9.61 4.24
CA VAL A 203 -4.47 10.97 4.40
C VAL A 203 -5.22 11.81 5.45
N ASP A 204 -6.53 11.64 5.57
CA ASP A 204 -7.34 12.38 6.54
C ASP A 204 -7.49 11.66 7.88
N LEU A 205 -6.94 10.45 8.01
CA LEU A 205 -7.04 9.64 9.23
C LEU A 205 -6.57 10.39 10.50
N PRO A 206 -5.43 11.10 10.50
CA PRO A 206 -5.00 11.87 11.67
C PRO A 206 -6.01 12.93 12.09
N ALA A 207 -6.60 13.66 11.13
CA ALA A 207 -7.57 14.71 11.39
C ALA A 207 -8.89 14.15 11.95
N ARG A 208 -9.37 13.02 11.40
CA ARG A 208 -10.58 12.34 11.91
C ARG A 208 -10.40 11.85 13.35
N LEU A 209 -9.25 11.25 13.65
CA LEU A 209 -8.95 10.77 15.00
C LEU A 209 -8.84 11.95 15.98
N LEU A 210 -8.23 13.06 15.57
CA LEU A 210 -8.13 14.26 16.39
C LEU A 210 -9.53 14.80 16.73
N ALA A 211 -10.39 14.95 15.71
CA ALA A 211 -11.76 15.40 15.89
C ALA A 211 -12.57 14.48 16.84
N TYR A 212 -12.41 13.16 16.71
CA TYR A 212 -13.04 12.20 17.63
C TYR A 212 -12.63 12.44 19.08
N TYR A 213 -11.33 12.61 19.35
CA TYR A 213 -10.83 12.81 20.70
C TYR A 213 -11.21 14.18 21.28
N ASP A 214 -11.20 15.25 20.47
CA ASP A 214 -11.62 16.59 20.90
C ASP A 214 -13.10 16.62 21.30
N LEU A 215 -13.98 16.05 20.48
CA LEU A 215 -15.41 15.93 20.78
C LEU A 215 -15.64 15.10 22.04
N SER A 216 -14.89 14.02 22.21
CA SER A 216 -15.04 13.17 23.39
C SER A 216 -14.61 13.88 24.69
N THR A 217 -13.60 14.77 24.64
CA THR A 217 -13.18 15.53 25.83
C THR A 217 -14.15 16.65 26.21
N THR A 218 -14.79 17.28 25.24
CA THR A 218 -15.79 18.33 25.48
C THR A 218 -17.07 17.77 26.11
N PHE A 219 -17.53 16.59 25.68
CA PHE A 219 -18.65 15.89 26.32
C PHE A 219 -18.38 15.50 27.78
N THR A 220 -17.13 15.25 28.17
CA THR A 220 -16.79 14.94 29.56
C THR A 220 -16.77 16.15 30.51
N GLN A 221 -16.73 17.39 30.01
CA GLN A 221 -16.68 18.58 30.86
C GLN A 221 -18.05 19.23 31.15
N GLN A 222 -19.10 18.89 30.38
CA GLN A 222 -20.40 19.56 30.47
C GLN A 222 -21.44 18.88 31.40
N HIS A 223 -21.09 17.82 32.14
CA HIS A 223 -22.03 17.12 33.03
C HIS A 223 -21.40 16.55 34.30
#